data_AF-A0A1Z7YM22-F1
#
_entry.id   AF-A0A1Z7YM22-F1
#
_cell.length_a   1.000
_cell.length_b   1.000
_cell.length_c   1.000
_cell.angle_alpha   90.00
_cell.angle_beta   90.00
_cell.angle_gamma   90.00
#
_symmetry.space_group_name_H-M   'P 1'
#
loop_
_entity.id
_entity.type
_entity.pdbx_description
1 polymer ?
#
loop_
_entity_poly.entity_id
_entity_poly.type
_entity_poly.pdbx_seq_one_letter_code
_entity_poly.pdbx_strand_id
1 'polypeptide(L)'
;MVLESENRSFLVVLEEEYGYRHWFWYPDMTQTELEVWWKNLSSVEPYFMTPEPLPGELDLVEDLDEWLEVDRSKKHYYAHTHCDDDSVLITPDGEKIYHEGYDGKKI
;
A
#
# COMPACT_ATOMS: atom_id res chain seq x y z
N MET A 1 -11.73 -30.65 1.78
CA MET A 1 -10.77 -29.71 2.41
C MET A 1 -10.62 -28.58 1.42
N VAL A 2 -11.36 -27.50 1.61
CA VAL A 2 -11.29 -26.33 0.75
C VAL A 2 -10.34 -25.38 1.47
N LEU A 3 -9.16 -25.15 0.89
CA LEU A 3 -8.29 -24.05 1.30
C LEU A 3 -8.87 -22.82 0.61
N GLU A 4 -9.93 -22.28 1.19
CA GLU A 4 -10.56 -21.05 0.73
C GLU A 4 -9.70 -19.88 1.17
N SER A 5 -9.42 -18.99 0.22
CA SER A 5 -8.64 -17.76 0.29
C SER A 5 -8.99 -16.85 1.48
N GLU A 6 -8.36 -17.06 2.64
CA GLU A 6 -8.52 -16.16 3.80
C GLU A 6 -7.64 -14.89 3.70
N ASN A 7 -6.69 -14.81 2.77
CA ASN A 7 -5.66 -13.75 2.75
C ASN A 7 -6.00 -12.48 1.95
N ARG A 8 -7.25 -12.29 1.52
CA ARG A 8 -7.69 -11.05 0.84
C ARG A 8 -8.77 -10.32 1.65
N SER A 9 -8.47 -10.05 2.92
CA SER A 9 -9.43 -9.47 3.87
C SER A 9 -9.71 -7.97 3.60
N PHE A 10 -8.74 -7.25 3.04
CA PHE A 10 -8.90 -5.89 2.54
C PHE A 10 -7.87 -5.58 1.46
N LEU A 11 -8.04 -4.43 0.81
CA LEU A 11 -7.21 -3.98 -0.30
C LEU A 11 -6.42 -2.73 0.08
N VAL A 12 -5.15 -2.72 -0.32
CA VAL A 12 -4.33 -1.52 -0.45
C VAL A 12 -4.10 -1.26 -1.93
N VAL A 13 -4.56 -0.11 -2.40
CA VAL A 13 -4.26 0.40 -3.73
C VAL A 13 -2.87 1.03 -3.65
N LEU A 14 -1.90 0.40 -4.32
CA LEU A 14 -0.50 0.79 -4.23
C LEU A 14 -0.07 1.46 -5.53
N GLU A 15 0.50 2.65 -5.39
CA GLU A 15 1.18 3.40 -6.45
C GLU A 15 2.70 3.33 -6.21
N GLU A 16 3.42 2.96 -7.26
CA GLU A 16 4.85 2.66 -7.24
C GLU A 16 5.53 3.27 -8.48
N GLU A 17 6.88 3.36 -8.47
CA GLU A 17 7.71 3.79 -9.60
C GLU A 17 7.33 5.17 -10.15
N TYR A 18 7.39 6.25 -9.37
CA TYR A 18 6.99 7.60 -9.85
C TYR A 18 5.54 7.66 -10.43
N GLY A 19 4.68 6.72 -10.06
CA GLY A 19 3.32 6.57 -10.63
C GLY A 19 3.26 5.79 -11.94
N TYR A 20 4.33 5.09 -12.33
CA TYR A 20 4.36 4.26 -13.54
C TYR A 20 3.77 2.87 -13.34
N ARG A 21 3.75 2.34 -12.11
CA ARG A 21 3.15 1.05 -11.80
C ARG A 21 2.12 1.15 -10.69
N HIS A 22 1.11 0.30 -10.87
CA HIS A 22 -0.08 0.28 -10.06
C HIS A 22 -0.33 -1.16 -9.65
N TRP A 23 -0.60 -1.37 -8.37
CA TRP A 23 -0.74 -2.69 -7.80
C TRP A 23 -1.98 -2.75 -6.91
N PHE A 24 -2.60 -3.93 -6.87
CA PHE A 24 -3.49 -4.31 -5.80
C PHE A 24 -2.72 -5.14 -4.80
N TRP A 25 -2.48 -4.58 -3.62
CA TRP A 25 -1.80 -5.23 -2.53
C TRP A 25 -2.83 -5.76 -1.52
N TYR A 26 -2.74 -7.05 -1.22
CA TYR A 26 -3.56 -7.75 -0.23
C TYR A 26 -2.66 -8.17 0.94
N PRO A 27 -2.60 -7.37 2.02
CA PRO A 27 -1.68 -7.65 3.12
C PRO A 27 -2.05 -8.92 3.88
N ASP A 28 -1.04 -9.71 4.27
CA ASP A 28 -1.20 -10.85 5.18
C ASP A 28 -1.18 -10.41 6.65
N MET A 29 -2.03 -9.43 6.97
CA MET A 29 -2.22 -8.88 8.31
C MET A 29 -3.57 -8.17 8.40
N THR A 30 -3.99 -7.78 9.61
CA THR A 30 -5.19 -6.94 9.80
C THR A 30 -4.91 -5.47 9.48
N GLN A 31 -5.97 -4.67 9.33
CA GLN A 31 -5.85 -3.22 9.11
C GLN A 31 -5.06 -2.52 10.22
N THR A 32 -5.31 -2.86 11.49
CA THR A 32 -4.57 -2.30 12.63
C THR A 32 -3.10 -2.71 12.59
N GLU A 33 -2.81 -3.97 12.24
CA GLU A 33 -1.44 -4.44 12.10
C GLU A 33 -0.72 -3.75 10.94
N LEU A 34 -1.41 -3.49 9.82
CA LEU A 34 -0.86 -2.71 8.70
C LEU A 34 -0.44 -1.32 9.13
N GLU A 35 -1.31 -0.60 9.84
CA GLU A 35 -1.00 0.74 10.31
C GLU A 35 0.19 0.75 11.27
N VAL A 36 0.24 -0.22 12.19
CA VAL A 36 1.37 -0.37 13.12
C VAL A 36 2.64 -0.73 12.37
N TRP A 37 2.59 -1.70 11.45
CA TRP A 37 3.72 -2.13 10.65
C TRP A 37 4.29 -0.96 9.85
N TRP A 38 3.44 -0.24 9.11
CA TRP A 38 3.84 0.92 8.33
C TRP A 38 4.47 1.99 9.21
N LYS A 39 3.82 2.36 10.34
CA LYS A 39 4.35 3.36 11.29
C LYS A 39 5.75 3.03 11.78
N ASN A 40 6.11 1.75 11.91
CA ASN A 40 7.41 1.30 12.42
C ASN A 40 8.45 1.02 11.32
N LEU A 41 8.16 1.28 10.04
CA LEU A 41 9.18 1.15 9.01
C LEU A 41 10.26 2.21 9.19
N SER A 42 11.49 1.76 9.37
CA SER A 42 12.67 2.63 9.39
C SER A 42 12.99 3.21 8.01
N SER A 43 12.46 2.61 6.94
CA SER A 43 12.55 3.07 5.56
C SER A 43 11.57 2.30 4.67
N VAL A 44 11.08 2.92 3.60
CA VAL A 44 10.32 2.27 2.52
C VAL A 44 11.20 1.87 1.33
N GLU A 45 12.48 2.25 1.30
CA GLU A 45 13.42 1.94 0.21
C GLU A 45 13.41 0.47 -0.24
N PRO A 46 13.27 -0.55 0.63
CA PRO A 46 13.22 -1.95 0.19
C PRO A 46 12.02 -2.30 -0.70
N TYR A 47 10.97 -1.47 -0.69
CA TYR A 47 9.74 -1.66 -1.46
C TYR A 47 9.66 -0.72 -2.67
N PHE A 48 10.59 0.23 -2.78
CA PHE A 48 10.69 1.13 -3.92
C PHE A 48 11.29 0.38 -5.12
N MET A 49 10.67 0.45 -6.31
CA MET A 49 11.04 -0.31 -7.53
C MET A 49 10.81 -1.83 -7.45
N THR A 50 10.68 -2.38 -6.24
CA THR A 50 10.48 -3.80 -5.98
C THR A 50 9.46 -3.98 -4.86
N PRO A 51 8.14 -3.86 -5.12
CA PRO A 51 7.13 -4.04 -4.08
C PRO A 51 6.98 -5.50 -3.64
N GLU A 52 7.53 -6.48 -4.36
CA GLU A 52 7.39 -7.93 -4.09
C GLU A 52 7.75 -8.39 -2.67
N PRO A 53 8.67 -7.75 -1.92
CA PRO A 53 8.92 -8.07 -0.51
C PRO A 53 7.82 -7.60 0.46
N LEU A 54 6.81 -6.84 0.00
CA LEU A 54 5.67 -6.46 0.83
C LEU A 54 4.96 -7.72 1.36
N PRO A 55 4.55 -7.72 2.64
CA PRO A 55 3.88 -8.87 3.22
C PRO A 55 2.50 -9.09 2.59
N GLY A 56 2.25 -10.31 2.12
CA GLY A 56 0.99 -10.70 1.48
C GLY A 56 1.12 -10.93 -0.02
N GLU A 57 0.05 -10.64 -0.75
CA GLU A 57 -0.05 -10.86 -2.20
C GLU A 57 -0.09 -9.53 -2.96
N LEU A 58 0.51 -9.52 -4.14
CA LEU A 58 0.50 -8.39 -5.05
C LEU A 58 0.00 -8.84 -6.42
N ASP A 59 -1.03 -8.15 -6.90
CA ASP A 59 -1.51 -8.27 -8.28
C ASP A 59 -1.06 -6.99 -9.03
N LEU A 60 -0.22 -7.15 -10.05
CA LEU A 60 0.12 -6.04 -10.95
C LEU A 60 -1.11 -5.66 -11.77
N VAL A 61 -1.42 -4.37 -11.82
CA VAL A 61 -2.55 -3.87 -12.62
C VAL A 61 -2.08 -3.44 -13.99
N GLU A 62 -2.52 -4.16 -15.03
CA GLU A 62 -2.21 -3.84 -16.43
C GLU A 62 -3.15 -2.77 -17.02
N ASP A 63 -4.40 -2.70 -16.53
CA ASP A 63 -5.40 -1.73 -16.96
C ASP A 63 -5.58 -0.61 -15.93
N LEU A 64 -5.08 0.58 -16.27
CA LEU A 64 -5.17 1.75 -15.39
C LEU A 64 -6.63 2.17 -15.10
N ASP A 65 -7.57 1.91 -16.01
CA ASP A 65 -8.98 2.28 -15.78
C ASP A 65 -9.59 1.45 -14.64
N GLU A 66 -9.19 0.18 -14.50
CA GLU A 66 -9.59 -0.67 -13.37
C GLU A 66 -9.05 -0.12 -12.06
N TRP A 67 -7.75 0.20 -12.02
CA TRP A 67 -7.13 0.79 -10.83
C TRP A 67 -7.79 2.10 -10.42
N LEU A 68 -8.07 2.99 -11.39
CA LEU A 68 -8.71 4.27 -11.16
C LEU A 68 -10.16 4.12 -10.67
N GLU A 69 -10.90 3.14 -11.18
CA GLU A 69 -12.26 2.86 -10.71
C GLU A 69 -12.25 2.45 -9.23
N VAL A 70 -11.34 1.55 -8.86
CA VAL A 70 -11.15 1.15 -7.46
C VAL A 70 -10.70 2.34 -6.63
N ASP A 71 -9.71 3.11 -7.07
CA ASP A 71 -9.21 4.26 -6.32
C ASP A 71 -10.28 5.33 -6.06
N ARG A 72 -11.17 5.56 -7.03
CA ARG A 72 -12.29 6.50 -6.89
C ARG A 72 -13.32 6.06 -5.85
N SER A 73 -13.38 4.77 -5.52
CA SER A 73 -14.33 4.27 -4.54
C SER A 73 -14.03 4.78 -3.11
N LYS A 74 -12.76 5.07 -2.82
CA LYS A 74 -12.24 5.49 -1.51
C LYS A 74 -12.69 4.59 -0.36
N LYS A 75 -12.80 3.27 -0.62
CA LYS A 75 -13.19 2.23 0.38
C LYS A 75 -12.03 1.29 0.70
N HIS A 76 -10.81 1.71 0.41
CA HIS A 76 -9.56 0.95 0.50
C HIS A 76 -8.50 1.82 1.17
N TYR A 77 -7.42 1.19 1.60
CA TYR A 77 -6.19 1.90 1.93
C TYR A 77 -5.47 2.29 0.64
N TYR A 78 -4.78 3.42 0.63
CA TYR A 78 -3.87 3.78 -0.46
C TYR A 78 -2.44 3.85 0.07
N ALA A 79 -1.48 3.32 -0.68
CA ALA A 79 -0.06 3.43 -0.36
C ALA A 79 0.69 4.04 -1.54
N HIS A 80 1.62 4.94 -1.24
CA HIS A 80 2.60 5.45 -2.18
C HIS A 80 3.99 5.10 -1.65
N THR A 81 4.75 4.31 -2.41
CA THR A 81 6.11 3.87 -2.05
C THR A 81 7.11 4.37 -3.08
N HIS A 82 7.62 5.59 -2.87
CA HIS A 82 8.68 6.18 -3.68
C HIS A 82 9.99 6.30 -2.89
N CYS A 83 10.14 7.29 -2.02
CA CYS A 83 11.30 7.43 -1.13
C CYS A 83 10.83 7.75 0.30
N ASP A 84 11.76 7.75 1.26
CA ASP A 84 11.46 8.11 2.65
C ASP A 84 10.94 9.57 2.79
N ASP A 85 11.18 10.45 1.82
CA ASP A 85 10.65 11.82 1.81
C ASP A 85 9.28 11.96 1.10
N ASP A 86 8.87 10.93 0.35
CA ASP A 86 7.67 10.90 -0.49
C ASP A 86 7.00 9.52 -0.43
N SER A 87 6.65 9.11 0.78
CA SER A 87 5.87 7.90 0.99
C SER A 87 4.83 8.09 2.07
N VAL A 88 3.69 7.44 1.87
CA VAL A 88 2.53 7.59 2.76
C VAL A 88 1.61 6.40 2.64
N LEU A 89 1.02 6.01 3.77
CA LEU A 89 -0.17 5.17 3.81
C LEU A 89 -1.36 6.07 4.14
N ILE A 90 -2.45 5.95 3.37
CA ILE A 90 -3.68 6.69 3.56
C ILE A 90 -4.79 5.70 3.89
N THR A 91 -5.47 5.92 5.01
CA THR A 91 -6.59 5.10 5.48
C THR A 91 -7.87 5.36 4.65
N PRO A 92 -8.90 4.50 4.73
CA PRO A 92 -10.17 4.72 4.03
C PRO A 92 -10.91 6.00 4.44
N ASP A 93 -10.69 6.51 5.64
CA ASP A 93 -11.23 7.80 6.12
C ASP A 93 -10.33 9.00 5.76
N GLY A 94 -9.21 8.77 5.09
CA GLY A 94 -8.32 9.80 4.54
C GLY A 94 -7.23 10.29 5.51
N GLU A 95 -7.02 9.62 6.64
CA GLU A 95 -5.88 9.88 7.52
C GLU A 95 -4.58 9.48 6.84
N LYS A 96 -3.57 10.35 6.91
CA LYS A 96 -2.22 10.06 6.44
C LYS A 96 -1.36 9.51 7.55
N ILE A 97 -0.73 8.38 7.28
CA ILE A 97 0.19 7.70 8.17
C ILE A 97 1.59 7.73 7.53
N TYR A 98 2.50 8.38 8.23
CA TYR A 98 3.93 8.43 7.88
C TYR A 98 4.68 7.41 8.72
N HIS A 99 5.64 6.72 8.11
CA HIS A 99 6.50 5.76 8.80
C HIS A 99 7.58 6.46 9.64
N GLU A 100 8.24 5.74 10.54
CA GLU A 100 9.26 6.29 11.44
C GLU A 100 10.44 6.91 10.68
N GLY A 101 10.87 6.27 9.60
CA GLY A 101 11.93 6.75 8.71
C GLY A 101 11.57 7.98 7.86
N TYR A 102 10.31 8.42 7.85
CA TYR A 102 9.87 9.48 6.95
C TYR A 102 10.53 10.82 7.29
N ASP A 103 11.27 11.41 6.34
CA ASP A 103 12.04 12.64 6.51
C ASP A 103 11.54 13.82 5.67
N GLY A 104 10.46 13.60 4.91
CA GLY A 104 9.81 14.63 4.11
C GLY A 104 8.97 15.63 4.92
N LYS A 105 8.34 16.56 4.20
CA LYS A 105 7.46 17.56 4.80
C LYS A 105 6.06 16.97 5.04
N LYS A 106 5.71 16.76 6.30
CA LYS A 106 4.35 16.40 6.72
C LYS A 106 3.40 17.57 6.44
N ILE A 107 2.31 17.31 5.72
CA ILE A 107 1.31 18.30 5.28
C ILE A 107 -0.09 17.97 5.77
#